data_AF-A0A7L0GKU0-F1
#
_entry.id   AF-A0A7L0GKU0-F1
#
_cell.length_a   1.000
_cell.length_b   1.000
_cell.length_c   1.000
_cell.angle_alpha   90.00
_cell.angle_beta   90.00
_cell.angle_gamma   90.00
#
_symmetry.space_group_name_H-M   'P 1'
#
loop_
_entity.id
_entity.type
_entity.pdbx_description
1 polymer ?
#
loop_
_entity_poly.entity_id
_entity_poly.type
_entity_poly.pdbx_seq_one_letter_code
_entity_poly.pdbx_strand_id
1 'polypeptide(L)'
;MRGPAAFLLCFLLLAAPHCTEVAADELQPDPKTPCANWMGGAPGYPGHNGLPGRDGKDGKDGLKGEKGEEGMQGPKGDPGAIGVPGREGPRGFPGYPGQKGEKGEGAFVHRSAFSVGLTERAPHPNVPIRFSKIFYNEQSHYDASTGKFLCNIPGTYYFAYHLTVYLTDVKVSLYKKDKAVIFTYDQFQKNNVDQASGSVLLHLSTGDEVWLQVYGEGDNNGVYADNINDSTFMGFLLYPDLDVH
;
A
#
# COMPACT_ATOMS: atom_id res chain seq x y z
N MET A 1 37.46 16.59 -90.27
CA MET A 1 38.49 17.09 -89.33
C MET A 1 37.80 17.22 -87.97
N ARG A 2 37.95 16.20 -87.11
CA ARG A 2 38.88 16.12 -85.96
C ARG A 2 38.48 17.05 -84.79
N GLY A 3 38.14 16.43 -83.64
CA GLY A 3 37.73 17.06 -82.35
C GLY A 3 38.90 17.72 -81.59
N PRO A 4 39.03 17.65 -80.23
CA PRO A 4 38.30 16.83 -79.23
C PRO A 4 38.00 17.55 -77.87
N ALA A 5 37.36 16.84 -76.93
CA ALA A 5 37.70 16.72 -75.48
C ALA A 5 36.49 16.07 -74.75
N ALA A 6 36.49 14.76 -74.44
CA ALA A 6 37.24 14.04 -73.41
C ALA A 6 36.64 14.17 -71.99
N PHE A 7 36.10 13.03 -71.53
CA PHE A 7 36.10 12.50 -70.16
C PHE A 7 35.48 13.36 -69.03
N LEU A 8 34.39 12.85 -68.43
CA LEU A 8 34.54 12.12 -67.16
C LEU A 8 33.27 11.30 -66.85
N LEU A 9 33.50 9.99 -66.69
CA LEU A 9 32.58 8.99 -66.15
C LEU A 9 32.61 9.12 -64.62
N CYS A 10 31.46 9.19 -63.94
CA CYS A 10 31.40 8.72 -62.55
C CYS A 10 29.97 8.31 -62.18
N PHE A 11 29.73 7.00 -62.30
CA PHE A 11 28.73 6.28 -61.54
C PHE A 11 29.03 6.45 -60.05
N LEU A 12 28.14 7.08 -59.30
CA LEU A 12 28.11 6.97 -57.84
C LEU A 12 26.94 6.07 -57.44
N LEU A 13 27.19 4.77 -57.57
CA LEU A 13 26.56 3.72 -56.76
C LEU A 13 27.05 3.91 -55.32
N LEU A 14 26.26 4.59 -54.49
CA LEU A 14 26.43 4.55 -53.04
C LEU A 14 25.66 3.34 -52.50
N ALA A 15 26.39 2.23 -52.41
CA ALA A 15 26.06 1.10 -51.56
C ALA A 15 26.36 1.47 -50.10
N ALA A 16 25.36 1.36 -49.23
CA ALA A 16 25.47 0.91 -47.82
C ALA A 16 24.12 1.11 -47.11
N PRO A 17 23.82 0.40 -46.02
CA PRO A 17 24.23 -0.95 -45.66
C PRO A 17 23.00 -1.84 -45.38
N HIS A 18 23.26 -3.12 -45.20
CA HIS A 18 22.28 -4.12 -44.78
C HIS A 18 21.55 -3.67 -43.52
N CYS A 19 20.22 -3.64 -43.61
CA CYS A 19 19.37 -3.61 -42.44
C CYS A 19 19.50 -5.00 -41.80
N THR A 20 20.44 -5.15 -40.87
CA THR A 20 20.48 -6.30 -39.96
C THR A 20 19.19 -6.26 -39.14
N GLU A 21 18.26 -7.15 -39.46
CA GLU A 21 17.20 -7.56 -38.53
C GLU A 21 17.87 -8.09 -37.27
N VAL A 22 17.95 -7.25 -36.24
CA VAL A 22 18.15 -7.73 -34.88
C VAL A 22 16.77 -8.22 -34.46
N ALA A 23 16.61 -9.54 -34.55
CA ALA A 23 15.47 -10.23 -33.98
C ALA A 23 15.27 -9.74 -32.54
N ALA A 24 14.10 -9.15 -32.29
CA ALA A 24 13.64 -8.94 -30.94
C ALA A 24 13.53 -10.34 -30.30
N ASP A 25 14.35 -10.60 -29.30
CA ASP A 25 14.15 -11.73 -28.40
C ASP A 25 12.86 -11.42 -27.62
N GLU A 26 11.74 -11.93 -28.14
CA GLU A 26 10.46 -11.98 -27.42
C GLU A 26 10.65 -12.91 -26.22
N LEU A 27 11.10 -12.35 -25.11
CA LEU A 27 10.84 -12.91 -23.79
C LEU A 27 9.33 -12.78 -23.54
N GLN A 28 8.59 -13.78 -24.02
CA GLN A 28 7.19 -13.98 -23.69
C GLN A 28 7.05 -14.01 -22.16
N PRO A 29 6.29 -13.10 -21.54
CA PRO A 29 6.00 -13.22 -20.11
C PRO A 29 5.07 -14.41 -19.91
N ASP A 30 5.57 -15.40 -19.17
CA ASP A 30 4.86 -16.63 -18.80
C ASP A 30 3.46 -16.30 -18.22
N PRO A 31 2.36 -16.75 -18.85
CA PRO A 31 1.02 -16.41 -18.41
C PRO A 31 0.60 -17.38 -17.30
N LYS A 32 1.08 -17.15 -16.07
CA LYS A 32 0.43 -17.49 -14.78
C LYS A 32 1.41 -17.35 -13.60
N THR A 33 1.63 -16.12 -13.15
CA THR A 33 2.03 -15.90 -11.75
C THR A 33 1.34 -14.65 -11.22
N PRO A 34 0.41 -14.76 -10.26
CA PRO A 34 -0.15 -13.57 -9.63
C PRO A 34 0.97 -12.86 -8.86
N CYS A 35 1.01 -11.52 -8.96
CA CYS A 35 1.97 -10.63 -8.29
C CYS A 35 1.84 -10.62 -6.75
N ALA A 36 1.24 -11.64 -6.14
CA ALA A 36 0.79 -11.66 -4.75
C ALA A 36 1.86 -12.12 -3.74
N ASN A 37 3.07 -12.50 -4.17
CA ASN A 37 4.07 -13.09 -3.28
C ASN A 37 5.13 -12.14 -2.70
N TRP A 38 5.04 -10.82 -2.94
CA TRP A 38 6.06 -9.87 -2.47
C TRP A 38 5.62 -8.94 -1.32
N MET A 39 4.43 -9.13 -0.74
CA MET A 39 4.02 -8.44 0.50
C MET A 39 3.99 -9.37 1.72
N GLY A 40 4.94 -10.30 1.79
CA GLY A 40 5.19 -11.02 3.05
C GLY A 40 5.77 -10.04 4.07
N GLY A 41 4.99 -9.65 5.06
CA GLY A 41 5.47 -8.82 6.16
C GLY A 41 6.71 -9.42 6.82
N ALA A 42 7.61 -8.57 7.32
CA ALA A 42 8.85 -8.99 7.96
C ALA A 42 8.56 -10.06 9.04
N PRO A 43 9.30 -11.19 9.08
CA PRO A 43 9.11 -12.21 10.10
C PRO A 43 9.19 -11.60 11.50
N GLY A 44 8.24 -11.96 12.37
CA GLY A 44 8.25 -11.52 13.76
C GLY A 44 9.53 -11.97 14.48
N TYR A 45 9.98 -11.17 15.46
CA TYR A 45 11.15 -11.51 16.27
C TYR A 45 10.94 -12.85 17.00
N PRO A 46 11.99 -13.68 17.14
CA PRO A 46 11.92 -14.91 17.92
C PRO A 46 11.39 -14.65 19.34
N GLY A 47 10.56 -15.57 19.84
CA GLY A 47 10.06 -15.50 21.21
C GLY A 47 11.19 -15.56 22.25
N HIS A 48 10.98 -14.91 23.39
CA HIS A 48 11.92 -14.93 24.51
C HIS A 48 12.06 -16.35 25.08
N ASN A 49 13.26 -16.69 25.57
CA ASN A 49 13.52 -17.99 26.19
C ASN A 49 12.61 -18.22 27.41
N GLY A 50 12.12 -19.46 27.57
CA GLY A 50 11.36 -19.85 28.76
C GLY A 50 12.19 -19.79 30.04
N LEU A 51 11.52 -19.55 31.18
CA LEU A 51 12.15 -19.54 32.50
C LEU A 51 12.64 -20.96 32.89
N PRO A 52 13.77 -21.08 33.62
CA PRO A 52 14.23 -22.36 34.16
C PRO A 52 13.17 -23.03 35.06
N GLY A 53 13.11 -24.36 35.04
CA GLY A 53 12.23 -25.13 35.92
C GLY A 53 12.58 -24.92 37.40
N ARG A 54 11.59 -25.08 38.28
CA ARG A 54 11.81 -25.04 39.74
C ARG A 54 12.54 -26.29 40.21
N ASP A 55 13.43 -26.13 41.20
CA ASP A 55 14.14 -27.23 41.85
C ASP A 55 13.18 -28.23 42.50
N GLY A 56 13.59 -29.50 42.54
CA GLY A 56 12.85 -30.56 43.21
C GLY A 56 12.82 -30.37 44.73
N LYS A 57 11.76 -30.84 45.40
CA LYS A 57 11.67 -30.82 46.87
C LYS A 57 12.56 -31.91 47.47
N ASP A 58 13.32 -31.56 48.51
CA ASP A 58 14.15 -32.49 49.28
C ASP A 58 13.32 -33.64 49.89
N GLY A 59 13.91 -34.83 49.94
CA GLY A 59 13.33 -36.00 50.61
C GLY A 59 13.28 -35.80 52.14
N LYS A 60 12.23 -36.32 52.78
CA LYS A 60 12.09 -36.27 54.24
C LYS A 60 13.01 -37.31 54.91
N ASP A 61 13.69 -36.91 55.98
CA ASP A 61 14.48 -37.81 56.82
C ASP A 61 13.64 -38.93 57.44
N GLY A 62 14.19 -40.14 57.49
CA GLY A 62 13.57 -41.31 58.12
C GLY A 62 13.58 -41.21 59.65
N LEU A 63 12.53 -41.75 60.29
CA LEU A 63 12.40 -41.76 61.76
C LEU A 63 13.44 -42.68 62.42
N LYS A 64 13.98 -42.22 63.56
CA LYS A 64 14.97 -42.93 64.39
C LYS A 64 14.32 -44.12 65.12
N GLY A 65 14.85 -45.33 64.93
CA GLY A 65 14.46 -46.53 65.67
C GLY A 65 15.01 -46.56 67.11
N GLU A 66 14.29 -47.25 67.99
CA GLU A 66 14.44 -47.25 69.46
C GLU A 66 15.67 -48.01 70.00
N LYS A 67 16.05 -47.69 71.25
CA LYS A 67 17.21 -48.24 71.97
C LYS A 67 16.87 -49.60 72.61
N GLY A 68 17.61 -50.64 72.24
CA GLY A 68 17.58 -51.95 72.93
C GLY A 68 18.53 -52.01 74.14
N GLU A 69 18.18 -52.85 75.11
CA GLU A 69 18.89 -53.07 76.38
C GLU A 69 20.19 -53.88 76.26
N GLU A 70 21.02 -53.79 77.31
CA GLU A 70 22.43 -54.18 77.41
C GLU A 70 22.66 -55.70 77.56
N GLY A 71 23.63 -56.23 76.80
CA GLY A 71 24.12 -57.61 76.90
C GLY A 71 25.65 -57.65 76.82
N MET A 72 26.27 -58.57 77.58
CA MET A 72 27.71 -58.61 77.89
C MET A 72 28.63 -58.82 76.67
N GLN A 73 29.84 -58.27 76.80
CA GLN A 73 30.85 -57.99 75.75
C GLN A 73 31.47 -59.24 75.09
N GLY A 74 31.30 -59.37 73.78
CA GLY A 74 32.18 -60.16 72.89
C GLY A 74 33.20 -59.25 72.17
N PRO A 75 34.30 -59.80 71.62
CA PRO A 75 35.30 -59.01 70.91
C PRO A 75 34.66 -58.27 69.71
N LYS A 76 34.93 -56.97 69.61
CA LYS A 76 34.36 -56.08 68.60
C LYS A 76 34.82 -56.51 67.21
N GLY A 77 33.88 -56.95 66.37
CA GLY A 77 34.12 -57.12 64.94
C GLY A 77 34.35 -55.77 64.26
N ASP A 78 35.16 -55.77 63.20
CA ASP A 78 35.45 -54.58 62.40
C ASP A 78 34.15 -53.91 61.92
N PRO A 79 34.06 -52.57 61.87
CA PRO A 79 32.87 -51.89 61.39
C PRO A 79 32.54 -52.35 59.97
N GLY A 80 31.29 -52.77 59.75
CA GLY A 80 30.80 -53.11 58.41
C GLY A 80 30.98 -51.93 57.44
N ALA A 81 31.33 -52.22 56.20
CA ALA A 81 31.51 -51.21 55.16
C ALA A 81 30.29 -50.28 55.05
N ILE A 82 30.53 -48.98 54.92
CA ILE A 82 29.49 -47.96 54.72
C ILE A 82 28.64 -48.37 53.52
N GLY A 83 27.32 -48.40 53.69
CA GLY A 83 26.37 -48.73 52.63
C GLY A 83 26.54 -47.78 51.44
N VAL A 84 26.53 -48.34 50.23
CA VAL A 84 26.63 -47.57 48.98
C VAL A 84 25.51 -46.52 48.93
N PRO A 85 25.80 -45.24 48.56
CA PRO A 85 24.78 -44.23 48.38
C PRO A 85 23.66 -44.70 47.45
N GLY A 86 22.43 -44.32 47.75
CA GLY A 86 21.26 -44.63 46.91
C GLY A 86 21.46 -44.08 45.49
N ARG A 87 20.96 -44.80 44.49
CA ARG A 87 21.02 -44.35 43.09
C ARG A 87 20.28 -43.02 42.94
N GLU A 88 20.85 -42.12 42.14
CA GLU A 88 20.24 -40.85 41.79
C GLU A 88 18.84 -41.06 41.20
N GLY A 89 17.88 -40.21 41.59
CA GLY A 89 16.51 -40.27 41.10
C GLY A 89 16.43 -40.00 39.58
N PRO A 90 15.40 -40.51 38.88
CA PRO A 90 15.24 -40.25 37.47
C PRO A 90 15.03 -38.76 37.20
N ARG A 91 15.59 -38.27 36.09
CA ARG A 91 15.40 -36.89 35.61
C ARG A 91 13.91 -36.58 35.45
N GLY A 92 13.48 -35.40 35.90
CA GLY A 92 12.09 -34.94 35.73
C GLY A 92 11.68 -34.83 34.26
N PHE A 93 10.38 -34.93 34.00
CA PHE A 93 9.83 -34.83 32.65
C PHE A 93 10.06 -33.43 32.04
N PRO A 94 10.21 -33.34 30.69
CA PRO A 94 10.21 -32.05 30.00
C PRO A 94 8.95 -31.24 30.30
N GLY A 95 9.10 -29.91 30.43
CA GLY A 95 7.97 -29.00 30.57
C GLY A 95 7.06 -29.02 29.34
N TYR A 96 5.79 -28.66 29.52
CA TYR A 96 4.84 -28.56 28.42
C TYR A 96 5.26 -27.47 27.41
N PRO A 97 4.98 -27.66 26.11
CA PRO A 97 5.13 -26.60 25.12
C PRO A 97 4.35 -25.33 25.54
N GLY A 98 4.97 -24.17 25.35
CA GLY A 98 4.30 -22.89 25.58
C GLY A 98 3.06 -22.75 24.69
N GLN A 99 2.04 -22.05 25.18
CA GLN A 99 0.86 -21.77 24.36
C GLN A 99 1.25 -20.95 23.12
N LYS A 100 0.61 -21.26 21.99
CA LYS A 100 0.76 -20.47 20.76
C LYS A 100 0.35 -19.03 21.06
N GLY A 101 1.19 -18.07 20.68
CA GLY A 101 0.83 -16.65 20.77
C GLY A 101 -0.46 -16.34 20.02
N GLU A 102 -1.18 -15.33 20.47
CA GLU A 102 -2.41 -14.88 19.83
C GLU A 102 -2.13 -14.50 18.37
N LYS A 103 -3.12 -14.73 17.50
CA LYS A 103 -3.03 -14.31 16.10
C LYS A 103 -3.00 -12.78 16.09
N GLY A 104 -1.98 -12.19 15.47
CA GLY A 104 -1.92 -10.74 15.28
C GLY A 104 -3.21 -10.23 14.60
N GLU A 105 -3.70 -9.08 15.06
CA GLU A 105 -4.86 -8.41 14.46
C GLU A 105 -4.54 -8.15 12.98
N GLY A 106 -5.49 -8.48 12.09
CA GLY A 106 -5.30 -8.27 10.65
C GLY A 106 -5.11 -6.78 10.36
N ALA A 107 -4.22 -6.43 9.44
CA ALA A 107 -4.01 -5.04 9.03
C ALA A 107 -5.35 -4.41 8.61
N PHE A 108 -5.84 -3.43 9.37
CA PHE A 108 -7.02 -2.67 8.98
C PHE A 108 -6.72 -1.94 7.67
N VAL A 109 -7.45 -2.28 6.61
CA VAL A 109 -7.28 -1.64 5.31
C VAL A 109 -8.12 -0.36 5.31
N HIS A 110 -7.49 0.79 5.54
CA HIS A 110 -8.13 2.08 5.36
C HIS A 110 -8.44 2.28 3.87
N ARG A 111 -9.72 2.47 3.53
CA ARG A 111 -10.18 2.73 2.17
C ARG A 111 -11.00 4.00 2.14
N SER A 112 -10.66 4.89 1.22
CA SER A 112 -11.43 6.09 0.92
C SER A 112 -11.07 6.50 -0.48
N ALA A 113 -11.93 6.21 -1.44
CA ALA A 113 -11.71 6.60 -2.82
C ALA A 113 -13.02 6.91 -3.53
N PHE A 114 -12.94 7.76 -4.55
CA PHE A 114 -14.03 8.02 -5.47
C PHE A 114 -13.46 8.25 -6.88
N SER A 115 -14.27 7.91 -7.88
CA SER A 115 -14.04 8.21 -9.29
C SER A 115 -15.38 8.49 -9.92
N VAL A 116 -15.54 9.69 -10.46
CA VAL A 116 -16.81 10.21 -10.95
C VAL A 116 -16.63 10.93 -12.27
N GLY A 117 -17.69 10.92 -13.07
CA GLY A 117 -17.76 11.55 -14.38
C GLY A 117 -18.93 12.52 -14.46
N LEU A 118 -18.83 13.43 -15.41
CA LEU A 118 -19.85 14.43 -15.67
C LEU A 118 -20.88 13.85 -16.65
N THR A 119 -22.17 14.07 -16.41
CA THR A 119 -23.24 13.67 -17.36
C THR A 119 -23.91 14.84 -18.06
N GLU A 120 -23.84 16.03 -17.45
CA GLU A 120 -24.49 17.25 -17.92
C GLU A 120 -23.44 18.37 -17.98
N ARG A 121 -23.72 19.46 -18.72
CA ARG A 121 -22.78 20.59 -18.78
C ARG A 121 -22.49 21.14 -17.38
N ALA A 122 -21.25 21.58 -17.17
CA ALA A 122 -20.85 22.18 -15.91
C ALA A 122 -21.74 23.40 -15.56
N PRO A 123 -22.01 23.62 -14.26
CA PRO A 123 -22.87 24.70 -13.80
C PRO A 123 -22.25 26.08 -14.05
N HIS A 124 -22.99 27.13 -13.68
CA HIS A 124 -22.51 28.52 -13.70
C HIS A 124 -21.21 28.67 -12.88
N PRO A 125 -20.36 29.66 -13.22
CA PRO A 125 -19.12 29.93 -12.50
C PRO A 125 -19.34 30.06 -10.99
N ASN A 126 -18.31 29.71 -10.22
CA ASN A 126 -18.28 29.82 -8.76
C ASN A 126 -19.18 28.85 -7.98
N VAL A 127 -19.67 27.79 -8.61
CA VAL A 127 -20.40 26.68 -7.97
C VAL A 127 -19.60 25.38 -8.16
N PRO A 128 -19.58 24.46 -7.17
CA PRO A 128 -18.97 23.14 -7.34
C PRO A 128 -19.52 22.39 -8.55
N ILE A 129 -18.64 21.76 -9.33
CA ILE A 129 -19.02 20.91 -10.46
C ILE A 129 -19.57 19.60 -9.89
N ARG A 130 -20.81 19.27 -10.24
CA ARG A 130 -21.51 18.08 -9.78
C ARG A 130 -21.30 16.93 -10.76
N PHE A 131 -20.34 16.07 -10.46
CA PHE A 131 -20.16 14.81 -11.19
C PHE A 131 -21.13 13.76 -10.66
N SER A 132 -21.98 13.24 -11.55
CA SER A 132 -23.12 12.36 -11.25
C SER A 132 -22.94 10.94 -11.81
N LYS A 133 -22.04 10.74 -12.79
CA LYS A 133 -21.69 9.41 -13.31
C LYS A 133 -20.75 8.73 -12.32
N ILE A 134 -21.22 7.76 -11.55
CA ILE A 134 -20.39 7.10 -10.54
C ILE A 134 -19.64 5.93 -11.17
N PHE A 135 -18.32 6.00 -11.23
CA PHE A 135 -17.45 4.86 -11.59
C PHE A 135 -17.06 4.06 -10.34
N TYR A 136 -16.69 4.76 -9.27
CA TYR A 136 -16.36 4.18 -7.97
C TYR A 136 -16.74 5.16 -6.86
N ASN A 137 -17.47 4.70 -5.84
CA ASN A 137 -17.77 5.49 -4.64
C ASN A 137 -18.24 4.56 -3.50
N GLU A 138 -17.55 3.43 -3.30
CA GLU A 138 -18.00 2.37 -2.39
C GLU A 138 -18.17 2.85 -0.95
N GLN A 139 -17.30 3.76 -0.49
CA GLN A 139 -17.37 4.32 0.86
C GLN A 139 -18.37 5.47 0.98
N SER A 140 -18.97 5.93 -0.12
CA SER A 140 -19.89 7.08 -0.14
C SER A 140 -19.32 8.36 0.48
N HIS A 141 -17.99 8.55 0.36
CA HIS A 141 -17.31 9.77 0.83
C HIS A 141 -17.41 10.92 -0.19
N TYR A 142 -17.71 10.63 -1.45
CA TYR A 142 -18.10 11.64 -2.43
C TYR A 142 -19.62 11.78 -2.47
N ASP A 143 -20.11 13.01 -2.36
CA ASP A 143 -21.52 13.34 -2.46
C ASP A 143 -21.85 13.95 -3.82
N ALA A 144 -22.55 13.17 -4.66
CA ALA A 144 -22.97 13.60 -6.00
C ALA A 144 -24.04 14.71 -5.99
N SER A 145 -24.74 14.90 -4.86
CA SER A 145 -25.71 15.98 -4.73
C SER A 145 -25.04 17.35 -4.60
N THR A 146 -23.84 17.39 -4.00
CA THR A 146 -23.08 18.63 -3.78
C THR A 146 -21.86 18.76 -4.70
N GLY A 147 -21.33 17.67 -5.24
CA GLY A 147 -20.09 17.66 -6.03
C GLY A 147 -18.82 17.63 -5.17
N LYS A 148 -18.95 17.30 -3.87
CA LYS A 148 -17.88 17.41 -2.88
C LYS A 148 -17.44 16.05 -2.36
N PHE A 149 -16.15 15.90 -2.14
CA PHE A 149 -15.56 14.81 -1.37
C PHE A 149 -15.39 15.24 0.09
N LEU A 150 -15.88 14.41 1.02
CA LEU A 150 -15.70 14.59 2.46
C LEU A 150 -14.62 13.64 2.97
N CYS A 151 -13.63 14.20 3.66
CA CYS A 151 -12.57 13.40 4.28
C CYS A 151 -13.07 12.75 5.57
N ASN A 152 -13.20 11.43 5.57
CA ASN A 152 -13.53 10.65 6.78
C ASN A 152 -12.30 10.08 7.48
N ILE A 153 -11.20 9.86 6.74
CA ILE A 153 -9.96 9.25 7.26
C ILE A 153 -8.84 10.28 7.09
N PRO A 154 -8.19 10.75 8.17
CA PRO A 154 -7.10 11.71 8.04
C PRO A 154 -5.92 11.06 7.33
N GLY A 155 -5.22 11.82 6.48
CA GLY A 155 -4.09 11.28 5.74
C GLY A 155 -3.74 12.04 4.46
N THR A 156 -2.83 11.46 3.69
CA THR A 156 -2.43 11.97 2.38
C THR A 156 -3.31 11.38 1.28
N TYR A 157 -3.93 12.25 0.50
CA TYR A 157 -4.80 11.91 -0.62
C TYR A 157 -4.19 12.35 -1.93
N TYR A 158 -4.39 11.54 -2.98
CA TYR A 158 -4.15 11.94 -4.36
C TYR A 158 -5.47 12.33 -5.00
N PHE A 159 -5.48 13.48 -5.68
CA PHE A 159 -6.61 13.93 -6.51
C PHE A 159 -6.15 14.11 -7.94
N ALA A 160 -7.00 13.75 -8.89
CA ALA A 160 -6.78 13.98 -10.31
C ALA A 160 -8.10 14.26 -11.03
N TYR A 161 -8.04 15.08 -12.06
CA TYR A 161 -9.15 15.33 -12.96
C TYR A 161 -8.67 15.42 -14.41
N HIS A 162 -9.56 15.02 -15.32
CA HIS A 162 -9.37 15.09 -16.76
C HIS A 162 -10.65 15.67 -17.36
N LEU A 163 -10.54 16.80 -18.06
CA LEU A 163 -11.68 17.57 -18.53
C LEU A 163 -11.59 17.73 -20.04
N THR A 164 -12.70 17.40 -20.70
CA THR A 164 -12.89 17.73 -22.11
C THR A 164 -13.28 19.20 -22.22
N VAL A 165 -12.52 19.96 -23.01
CA VAL A 165 -12.69 21.41 -23.22
C VAL A 165 -13.41 21.64 -24.55
N TYR A 166 -14.60 22.23 -24.51
CA TYR A 166 -15.41 22.46 -25.71
C TYR A 166 -16.25 23.74 -25.63
N LEU A 167 -16.42 24.41 -26.78
CA LEU A 167 -17.19 25.65 -27.04
C LEU A 167 -16.64 26.94 -26.44
N THR A 168 -16.04 26.88 -25.25
CA THR A 168 -15.56 28.02 -24.48
C THR A 168 -14.31 27.63 -23.69
N ASP A 169 -13.54 28.62 -23.24
CA ASP A 169 -12.37 28.39 -22.39
C ASP A 169 -12.77 27.69 -21.09
N VAL A 170 -11.81 26.99 -20.48
CA VAL A 170 -11.98 26.31 -19.20
C VAL A 170 -11.00 26.90 -18.21
N LYS A 171 -11.54 27.40 -17.09
CA LYS A 171 -10.74 27.77 -15.92
C LYS A 171 -11.33 27.09 -14.71
N VAL A 172 -10.65 26.07 -14.20
CA VAL A 172 -11.08 25.33 -13.01
C VAL A 172 -10.06 25.47 -11.89
N SER A 173 -10.54 25.31 -10.67
CA SER A 173 -9.68 25.16 -9.51
C SER A 173 -10.17 24.02 -8.63
N LEU A 174 -9.21 23.28 -8.08
CA LEU A 174 -9.45 22.33 -7.00
C LEU A 174 -9.44 23.09 -5.69
N TYR A 175 -10.49 22.93 -4.89
CA TYR A 175 -10.67 23.58 -3.60
C TYR A 175 -10.44 22.61 -2.46
N LYS A 176 -9.88 23.11 -1.35
CA LYS A 176 -9.84 22.47 -0.03
C LYS A 176 -10.29 23.49 1.00
N LYS A 177 -11.35 23.20 1.77
CA LYS A 177 -11.90 24.13 2.80
C LYS A 177 -12.10 25.56 2.29
N ASP A 178 -12.80 25.71 1.16
CA ASP A 178 -13.09 27.00 0.52
C ASP A 178 -11.87 27.78 0.01
N LYS A 179 -10.68 27.17 0.01
CA LYS A 179 -9.47 27.75 -0.57
C LYS A 179 -9.11 27.04 -1.86
N ALA A 180 -8.92 27.81 -2.92
CA ALA A 180 -8.36 27.34 -4.17
C ALA A 180 -6.92 26.85 -3.94
N VAL A 181 -6.61 25.62 -4.37
CA VAL A 181 -5.32 24.94 -4.14
C VAL A 181 -4.50 24.89 -5.42
N ILE A 182 -5.10 24.41 -6.50
CA ILE A 182 -4.49 24.38 -7.83
C ILE A 182 -5.44 24.99 -8.85
N PHE A 183 -4.88 25.63 -9.88
CA PHE A 183 -5.62 26.23 -10.98
C PHE A 183 -5.20 25.54 -12.29
N THR A 184 -6.18 25.16 -13.09
CA THR A 184 -5.97 24.70 -14.47
C THR A 184 -6.72 25.63 -15.39
N TYR A 185 -6.02 26.15 -16.39
CA TYR A 185 -6.58 27.01 -17.41
C TYR A 185 -6.23 26.45 -18.78
N ASP A 186 -7.24 26.36 -19.63
CA ASP A 186 -7.12 25.85 -20.99
C ASP A 186 -7.99 26.70 -21.93
N GLN A 187 -7.44 27.03 -23.10
CA GLN A 187 -8.05 27.93 -24.05
C GLN A 187 -8.68 27.13 -25.19
N PHE A 188 -9.97 27.30 -25.39
CA PHE A 188 -10.66 26.65 -26.48
C PHE A 188 -10.40 27.40 -27.80
N GLN A 189 -10.04 26.65 -28.83
CA GLN A 189 -10.01 27.17 -30.21
C GLN A 189 -11.15 26.57 -31.02
N LYS A 190 -11.79 27.38 -31.87
CA LYS A 190 -12.92 26.92 -32.68
C LYS A 190 -12.53 25.71 -33.54
N ASN A 191 -13.32 24.64 -33.46
CA ASN A 191 -13.09 23.33 -34.09
C ASN A 191 -11.89 22.54 -33.55
N ASN A 192 -11.38 22.89 -32.37
CA ASN A 192 -10.33 22.15 -31.69
C ASN A 192 -10.81 21.78 -30.28
N VAL A 193 -11.20 20.53 -30.09
CA VAL A 193 -11.51 20.00 -28.75
C VAL A 193 -10.18 19.76 -28.03
N ASP A 194 -10.06 20.25 -26.81
CA ASP A 194 -8.84 20.09 -26.01
C ASP A 194 -9.07 19.23 -24.75
N GLN A 195 -7.98 18.85 -24.09
CA GLN A 195 -7.99 18.06 -22.86
C GLN A 195 -7.16 18.76 -21.77
N ALA A 196 -7.85 19.26 -20.76
CA ALA A 196 -7.24 19.85 -19.58
C ALA A 196 -7.15 18.81 -18.46
N SER A 197 -6.01 18.72 -17.79
CA SER A 197 -5.88 17.85 -16.61
C SER A 197 -5.07 18.49 -15.49
N GLY A 198 -5.23 17.95 -14.29
CA GLY A 198 -4.46 18.36 -13.14
C GLY A 198 -4.50 17.29 -12.07
N SER A 199 -3.42 17.18 -11.31
CA SER A 199 -3.35 16.28 -10.16
C SER A 199 -2.48 16.87 -9.05
N VAL A 200 -2.77 16.50 -7.81
CA VAL A 200 -2.04 16.99 -6.63
C VAL A 200 -2.20 16.04 -5.45
N LEU A 201 -1.17 15.98 -4.61
CA LEU A 201 -1.20 15.33 -3.30
C LEU A 201 -1.60 16.34 -2.24
N LEU A 202 -2.63 16.03 -1.44
CA LEU A 202 -3.09 16.87 -0.34
C LEU A 202 -3.21 16.05 0.94
N HIS A 203 -2.59 16.54 2.01
CA HIS A 203 -2.90 16.07 3.36
C HIS A 203 -4.27 16.63 3.76
N LEU A 204 -5.16 15.78 4.27
CA LEU A 204 -6.51 16.13 4.71
C LEU A 204 -6.72 15.69 6.16
N SER A 205 -7.41 16.53 6.93
CA SER A 205 -7.96 16.15 8.24
C SER A 205 -9.39 15.67 8.10
N THR A 206 -9.90 14.92 9.09
CA THR A 206 -11.31 14.52 9.12
C THR A 206 -12.22 15.76 9.08
N GLY A 207 -13.23 15.72 8.22
CA GLY A 207 -14.16 16.82 7.97
C GLY A 207 -13.70 17.80 6.88
N ASP A 208 -12.49 17.66 6.34
CA ASP A 208 -12.05 18.47 5.21
C ASP A 208 -12.87 18.14 3.96
N GLU A 209 -13.35 19.16 3.27
CA GLU A 209 -14.02 19.01 1.97
C GLU A 209 -13.09 19.36 0.81
N VAL A 210 -13.19 18.60 -0.29
CA VAL A 210 -12.46 18.83 -1.55
C VAL A 210 -13.42 18.76 -2.73
N TRP A 211 -13.33 19.71 -3.66
CA TRP A 211 -14.15 19.72 -4.88
C TRP A 211 -13.48 20.45 -6.03
N LEU A 212 -14.03 20.29 -7.24
CA LEU A 212 -13.63 21.03 -8.42
C LEU A 212 -14.69 22.09 -8.76
N GLN A 213 -14.25 23.29 -9.13
CA GLN A 213 -15.13 24.42 -9.41
C GLN A 213 -14.60 25.26 -10.56
N VAL A 214 -15.50 25.78 -11.39
CA VAL A 214 -15.16 26.78 -12.41
C VAL A 214 -14.81 28.10 -11.72
N TYR A 215 -13.63 28.63 -12.01
CA TYR A 215 -13.06 29.81 -11.36
C TYR A 215 -13.08 31.04 -12.28
N GLY A 216 -13.53 32.17 -11.72
CA GLY A 216 -13.41 33.49 -12.33
C GLY A 216 -14.76 34.14 -12.66
N GLU A 217 -14.67 35.35 -13.20
CA GLU A 217 -15.81 36.12 -13.70
C GLU A 217 -15.80 36.02 -15.23
N GLY A 218 -16.74 35.28 -15.82
CA GLY A 218 -16.87 35.08 -17.27
C GLY A 218 -17.39 33.70 -17.67
N ASP A 219 -17.63 33.49 -18.96
CA ASP A 219 -18.15 32.24 -19.55
C ASP A 219 -17.05 31.16 -19.73
N ASN A 220 -16.20 30.97 -18.72
CA ASN A 220 -15.11 29.97 -18.75
C ASN A 220 -15.57 28.58 -18.28
N ASN A 221 -16.80 28.20 -18.64
CA ASN A 221 -17.45 26.96 -18.22
C ASN A 221 -17.45 25.89 -19.31
N GLY A 222 -16.42 25.87 -20.17
CA GLY A 222 -16.29 24.93 -21.30
C GLY A 222 -16.06 23.46 -20.93
N VAL A 223 -16.27 23.07 -19.67
CA VAL A 223 -16.15 21.68 -19.24
C VAL A 223 -17.33 20.90 -19.81
N TYR A 224 -17.01 19.89 -20.61
CA TYR A 224 -17.97 19.20 -21.45
C TYR A 224 -17.96 17.69 -21.21
N ALA A 225 -19.13 17.07 -21.35
CA ALA A 225 -19.30 15.63 -21.40
C ALA A 225 -20.56 15.27 -22.20
N ASP A 226 -20.52 14.13 -22.87
CA ASP A 226 -21.66 13.54 -23.58
C ASP A 226 -21.54 12.00 -23.58
N ASN A 227 -22.24 11.32 -24.51
CA ASN A 227 -22.23 9.87 -24.58
C ASN A 227 -20.88 9.27 -25.02
N ILE A 228 -19.99 10.06 -25.62
CA ILE A 228 -18.69 9.61 -26.17
C ILE A 228 -17.49 10.38 -25.60
N ASN A 229 -17.73 11.48 -24.88
CA ASN A 229 -16.71 12.30 -24.23
C ASN A 229 -16.95 12.35 -22.72
N ASP A 230 -15.91 12.05 -21.94
CA ASP A 230 -15.96 12.09 -20.49
C ASP A 230 -15.16 13.29 -19.94
N SER A 231 -15.70 13.91 -18.89
CA SER A 231 -14.93 14.75 -17.96
C SER A 231 -15.00 14.09 -16.60
N THR A 232 -13.84 13.82 -16.00
CA THR A 232 -13.71 12.98 -14.81
C THR A 232 -13.00 13.68 -13.67
N PHE A 233 -13.35 13.30 -12.46
CA PHE A 233 -12.70 13.70 -11.23
C PHE A 233 -12.57 12.50 -10.30
N MET A 234 -11.40 12.32 -9.71
CA MET A 234 -11.11 11.20 -8.83
C MET A 234 -10.21 11.61 -7.68
N GLY A 235 -10.28 10.83 -6.61
CA GLY A 235 -9.31 10.91 -5.54
C GLY A 235 -9.33 9.68 -4.65
N PHE A 236 -8.19 9.40 -4.02
CA PHE A 236 -8.05 8.27 -3.12
C PHE A 236 -7.01 8.51 -2.03
N LEU A 237 -7.24 7.88 -0.88
CA LEU A 237 -6.31 7.84 0.24
C LEU A 237 -5.07 7.03 -0.16
N LEU A 238 -3.90 7.65 -0.06
CA LEU A 238 -2.60 6.99 -0.23
C LEU A 238 -2.05 6.50 1.10
N TYR A 239 -1.98 7.41 2.07
CA TYR A 239 -1.35 7.14 3.37
C TYR A 239 -2.28 7.63 4.49
N PRO A 240 -2.95 6.73 5.23
CA PRO A 240 -3.67 7.14 6.45
C PRO A 240 -2.67 7.66 7.49
N ASP A 241 -3.08 8.68 8.24
CA ASP A 241 -2.36 9.06 9.45
C ASP A 241 -2.54 7.92 10.47
N LEU A 242 -1.43 7.30 10.89
CA LEU A 242 -1.44 6.25 11.90
C LEU A 242 -1.37 6.91 13.28
N ASP A 243 -2.39 6.68 14.12
CA ASP A 243 -2.31 7.08 15.52
C ASP A 243 -1.17 6.29 16.20
N VAL A 244 -0.12 7.02 16.58
CA VAL A 244 0.98 6.46 17.37
C VAL A 244 0.50 6.40 18.82
N HIS A 245 -0.07 5.27 19.21
CA HIS A 245 -0.37 4.95 20.61
C HIS A 245 0.82 4.33 21.33
#